data_AF-A0A0A1FGH4-F1
#
_entry.id   AF-A0A0A1FGH4-F1
#
_cell.length_a   1.000
_cell.length_b   1.000
_cell.length_c   1.000
_cell.angle_alpha   90.00
_cell.angle_beta   90.00
_cell.angle_gamma   90.00
#
_symmetry.space_group_name_H-M   'P 1'
#
loop_
_entity.id
_entity.type
_entity.pdbx_description
1 polymer ?
#
loop_
_entity_poly.entity_id
_entity_poly.type
_entity_poly.pdbx_seq_one_letter_code
_entity_poly.pdbx_strand_id
1 'polypeptide(L)'
;MDAATKQKILKQCYSKRFDEKYSRKHQYQDKATDVRNFVKLTPADIVDLLDTPTAAARSQARGLLQLMQGRPWLPSAAPHEGGTGDQRGVDTNLHITLKVGDKSYHLRCKELPVLHVIQITG
;
A
#
# COMPACT_ATOMS: atom_id res chain seq x y z
N MET A 1 -13.96 7.00 6.91
CA MET A 1 -13.57 8.41 6.69
C MET A 1 -14.58 9.13 5.79
N ASP A 2 -14.71 10.46 5.84
CA ASP A 2 -15.59 11.20 4.90
C ASP A 2 -14.98 11.36 3.49
N ALA A 3 -15.83 11.67 2.51
CA ALA A 3 -15.43 11.78 1.10
C ALA A 3 -14.44 12.92 0.82
N ALA A 4 -14.54 14.05 1.54
CA ALA A 4 -13.66 15.19 1.34
C ALA A 4 -12.23 14.86 1.81
N THR A 5 -12.11 14.19 2.96
CA THR A 5 -10.84 13.71 3.50
C THR A 5 -10.23 12.65 2.58
N LYS A 6 -11.03 11.69 2.09
CA LYS A 6 -10.57 10.70 1.09
C LYS A 6 -10.02 11.38 -0.17
N GLN A 7 -10.75 12.35 -0.72
CA GLN A 7 -10.32 13.09 -1.91
C GLN A 7 -9.04 13.88 -1.66
N LYS A 8 -8.86 14.47 -0.47
CA LYS A 8 -7.63 15.19 -0.10
C LYS A 8 -6.42 14.26 -0.10
N ILE A 9 -6.55 13.05 0.45
CA ILE A 9 -5.50 12.03 0.43
C ILE A 9 -5.16 11.62 -1.00
N LEU A 10 -6.17 11.35 -1.83
CA LEU A 10 -5.97 10.93 -3.21
C LEU A 10 -5.26 12.00 -4.05
N LYS A 11 -5.54 13.29 -3.82
CA LYS A 11 -4.83 14.40 -4.48
C LYS A 11 -3.33 14.46 -4.13
N GLN A 12 -2.92 13.91 -2.99
CA GLN A 12 -1.49 13.82 -2.62
C GLN A 12 -0.78 12.65 -3.30
N CYS A 13 -1.54 11.65 -3.78
CA CYS A 13 -1.00 10.49 -4.49
C CYS A 13 -0.38 10.94 -5.82
N TYR A 14 0.86 10.54 -6.08
CA TYR A 14 1.61 10.97 -7.27
C TYR A 14 1.72 12.50 -7.45
N SER A 15 1.53 13.29 -6.40
CA SER A 15 1.77 14.72 -6.49
C SER A 15 3.24 14.96 -6.87
N LYS A 16 3.48 15.96 -7.73
CA LYS A 16 4.69 16.22 -8.57
C LYS A 16 6.08 16.13 -7.91
N ARG A 17 6.18 15.85 -6.61
CA ARG A 17 7.42 15.68 -5.83
C ARG A 17 8.01 14.28 -5.86
N PHE A 18 7.24 13.28 -6.32
CA PHE A 18 7.78 11.97 -6.59
C PHE A 18 8.15 11.87 -8.06
N ASP A 19 9.44 12.13 -8.30
CA ASP A 19 10.23 11.99 -9.51
C ASP A 19 9.59 11.13 -10.62
N GLU A 20 9.70 11.59 -11.88
CA GLU A 20 9.27 10.88 -13.10
C GLU A 20 9.74 9.42 -13.15
N LYS A 21 10.83 9.10 -12.44
CA LYS A 21 11.37 7.74 -12.24
C LYS A 21 10.41 6.77 -11.53
N TYR A 22 9.47 7.23 -10.72
CA TYR A 22 8.42 6.38 -10.11
C TYR A 22 7.10 6.45 -10.88
N SER A 23 7.00 7.36 -11.87
CA SER A 23 5.82 7.49 -12.71
C SER A 23 5.76 6.32 -13.70
N ARG A 24 4.80 5.43 -13.47
CA ARG A 24 4.31 4.36 -14.37
C ARG A 24 5.37 3.34 -14.85
N LYS A 25 6.46 3.73 -15.51
CA LYS A 25 7.44 2.85 -16.19
C LYS A 25 8.09 1.74 -15.34
N HIS A 26 8.24 1.91 -14.03
CA HIS A 26 8.90 0.91 -13.16
C HIS A 26 7.93 0.10 -12.28
N GLN A 27 6.62 0.36 -12.37
CA GLN A 27 5.59 -0.45 -11.69
C GLN A 27 5.06 -1.58 -12.58
N TYR A 28 5.48 -1.65 -13.85
CA TYR A 28 5.14 -2.74 -14.76
C TYR A 28 6.32 -3.70 -14.85
N GLN A 29 6.16 -4.91 -14.32
CA GLN A 29 6.87 -6.07 -14.84
C GLN A 29 5.93 -6.76 -15.82
N ASP A 30 6.40 -6.99 -17.04
CA ASP A 30 5.65 -7.70 -18.07
C ASP A 30 5.45 -9.15 -17.64
N LYS A 31 4.18 -9.56 -17.61
CA LYS A 31 3.66 -10.94 -17.60
C LYS A 31 4.56 -12.00 -16.94
N ALA A 32 4.48 -12.12 -15.62
CA ALA A 32 4.68 -13.42 -14.96
C ALA A 32 3.31 -14.09 -14.79
N THR A 33 3.09 -15.17 -15.53
CA THR A 33 1.80 -15.91 -15.63
C THR A 33 1.40 -16.71 -14.39
N ASP A 34 2.21 -16.68 -13.31
CA ASP A 34 2.04 -17.60 -12.17
C ASP A 34 1.74 -16.95 -10.81
N VAL A 35 1.56 -15.63 -10.75
CA VAL A 35 1.13 -14.98 -9.50
C VAL A 35 -0.35 -14.66 -9.62
N ARG A 36 -1.18 -15.27 -8.76
CA ARG A 36 -2.62 -15.02 -8.66
C ARG A 36 -2.87 -13.51 -8.76
N ASN A 37 -3.60 -13.12 -9.81
CA ASN A 37 -3.92 -11.74 -10.13
C ASN A 37 -4.70 -11.08 -8.97
N PHE A 38 -4.02 -10.56 -7.95
CA PHE A 38 -4.57 -9.45 -7.21
C PHE A 38 -4.62 -8.29 -8.20
N VAL A 39 -5.82 -8.12 -8.76
CA VAL A 39 -6.24 -6.95 -9.54
C VAL A 39 -5.52 -5.72 -9.01
N LYS A 40 -4.76 -5.05 -9.88
CA LYS A 40 -3.93 -3.90 -9.54
C LYS A 40 -4.69 -2.97 -8.59
N LEU A 41 -4.29 -2.92 -7.32
CA LEU A 41 -4.93 -2.05 -6.34
C LEU A 41 -4.70 -0.60 -6.75
N THR A 42 -5.79 0.12 -6.96
CA THR A 42 -5.76 1.55 -7.23
C THR A 42 -5.39 2.31 -5.95
N PRO A 43 -4.96 3.59 -6.07
CA PRO A 43 -4.79 4.44 -4.89
C PRO A 43 -6.05 4.52 -4.01
N ALA A 44 -7.25 4.46 -4.61
CA ALA A 44 -8.50 4.45 -3.86
C ALA A 44 -8.65 3.17 -3.04
N ASP A 45 -8.37 2.00 -3.62
CA ASP A 45 -8.45 0.72 -2.93
C ASP A 45 -7.49 0.66 -1.73
N ILE A 46 -6.28 1.21 -1.89
CA ILE A 46 -5.29 1.28 -0.80
C ILE A 46 -5.79 2.16 0.34
N VAL A 47 -6.40 3.30 0.03
CA VAL A 47 -6.98 4.18 1.05
C VAL A 47 -8.14 3.49 1.77
N ASP A 48 -8.97 2.74 1.05
CA ASP A 48 -10.08 1.98 1.64
C ASP A 48 -9.60 0.84 2.54
N LEU A 49 -8.53 0.13 2.14
CA LEU A 49 -7.86 -0.87 2.97
C LEU A 49 -7.31 -0.27 4.28
N LEU A 50 -6.79 0.95 4.23
CA LEU A 50 -6.30 1.68 5.40
C LEU A 50 -7.42 2.29 6.26
N ASP A 51 -8.59 2.58 5.69
CA ASP A 51 -9.77 3.06 6.43
C ASP A 51 -10.51 1.90 7.12
N THR A 52 -10.33 0.67 6.63
CA THR A 52 -10.93 -0.56 7.18
C THR A 52 -9.92 -1.66 7.58
N PRO A 53 -8.88 -1.32 8.38
CA PRO A 53 -7.89 -2.28 8.82
C PRO A 53 -8.46 -3.21 9.89
N THR A 54 -7.74 -4.30 10.17
CA THR A 54 -8.02 -5.08 11.39
C THR A 54 -7.78 -4.28 12.66
N ALA A 55 -8.32 -4.76 13.78
CA ALA A 55 -8.13 -4.11 15.09
C ALA A 55 -6.65 -3.92 15.46
N ALA A 56 -5.79 -4.88 15.10
CA ALA A 56 -4.36 -4.85 15.39
C ALA A 56 -3.59 -3.74 14.63
N ALA A 57 -4.04 -3.38 13.42
CA ALA A 57 -3.39 -2.37 12.58
C ALA A 57 -4.07 -0.99 12.63
N ARG A 58 -5.18 -0.86 13.37
CA ARG A 58 -6.05 0.34 13.36
C ARG A 58 -5.34 1.62 13.73
N SER A 59 -4.51 1.59 14.77
CA SER A 59 -3.79 2.79 15.25
C SER A 59 -2.77 3.28 14.22
N GLN A 60 -1.99 2.34 13.66
CA GLN A 60 -0.97 2.62 12.65
C GLN A 60 -1.62 3.12 11.36
N ALA A 61 -2.73 2.50 10.93
CA ALA A 61 -3.44 2.89 9.72
C ALA A 61 -4.00 4.31 9.84
N ARG A 62 -4.57 4.66 11.01
CA ARG A 62 -5.04 6.03 11.29
C ARG A 62 -3.90 7.04 11.21
N GLY A 63 -2.75 6.74 11.81
CA GLY A 63 -1.57 7.60 11.73
C GLY A 63 -1.06 7.77 10.30
N LEU A 64 -1.04 6.69 9.53
CA LEU A 64 -0.62 6.70 8.13
C LEU A 64 -1.57 7.53 7.25
N LEU A 65 -2.89 7.38 7.42
CA LEU A 65 -3.88 8.20 6.72
C LEU A 65 -3.72 9.69 7.04
N GLN A 66 -3.43 10.05 8.30
CA GLN A 66 -3.15 11.43 8.69
C GLN A 66 -1.90 11.98 8.00
N LEU A 67 -0.83 11.19 7.87
CA LEU A 67 0.37 11.59 7.14
C LEU A 67 0.08 11.78 5.65
N MET A 68 -0.65 10.86 5.02
CA MET A 68 -1.00 10.92 3.60
C MET A 68 -1.91 12.10 3.23
N GLN A 69 -2.65 12.69 4.20
CA GLN A 69 -3.43 13.91 3.96
C GLN A 69 -2.56 15.15 3.71
N GLY A 70 -1.36 15.18 4.30
CA GLY A 70 -0.45 16.34 4.27
C GLY A 70 0.84 16.12 3.49
N ARG A 71 1.11 14.88 3.05
CA ARG A 71 2.36 14.50 2.41
C ARG A 71 2.12 13.77 1.09
N PRO A 72 2.95 14.02 0.05
CA PRO A 72 2.97 13.22 -1.15
C PRO A 72 3.14 11.73 -0.82
N TRP A 73 2.44 10.86 -1.55
CA TRP A 73 2.61 9.43 -1.38
C TRP A 73 2.46 8.65 -2.69
N LEU A 74 2.98 7.42 -2.71
CA LEU A 74 2.77 6.48 -3.81
C LEU A 74 2.98 5.02 -3.39
N PRO A 75 2.37 4.05 -4.08
CA PRO A 75 2.77 2.65 -4.04
C PRO A 75 4.15 2.48 -4.69
N SER A 76 5.14 2.03 -3.92
CA SER A 76 6.55 1.95 -4.35
C SER A 76 7.00 0.56 -4.80
N ALA A 77 6.21 -0.46 -4.50
CA ALA A 77 6.37 -1.82 -5.01
C ALA A 77 5.02 -2.37 -5.44
N ALA A 78 5.00 -3.21 -6.49
CA ALA A 78 3.82 -3.98 -6.83
C ALA A 78 3.45 -4.90 -5.64
N PRO A 79 2.15 -5.18 -5.42
CA PRO A 79 1.75 -6.18 -4.44
C PRO A 79 2.45 -7.52 -4.74
N HIS A 80 3.13 -8.08 -3.75
CA HIS A 80 3.86 -9.34 -3.90
C HIS A 80 3.67 -10.22 -2.67
N GLU A 81 3.76 -11.53 -2.89
CA GLU A 81 3.89 -12.55 -1.85
C GLU A 81 5.36 -12.97 -1.76
N GLY A 82 5.83 -13.34 -0.57
CA GLY A 82 7.22 -13.76 -0.37
C GLY A 82 8.21 -12.59 -0.32
N GLY A 83 8.63 -12.23 0.89
CA GLY A 83 9.83 -11.41 1.08
C GLY A 83 11.09 -12.25 0.80
N THR A 84 12.04 -11.71 0.04
CA THR A 84 13.32 -12.37 -0.26
C THR A 84 14.25 -12.54 0.95
N GLY A 85 13.84 -12.05 2.13
CA GLY A 85 14.65 -11.99 3.34
C GLY A 85 13.95 -12.65 4.52
N ASP A 86 13.90 -13.98 4.51
CA ASP A 86 14.27 -14.81 5.67
C ASP A 86 14.04 -16.28 5.31
N GLN A 87 15.10 -17.08 5.39
CA GLN A 87 15.07 -18.55 5.22
C GLN A 87 14.30 -19.27 6.35
N ARG A 88 13.36 -18.60 7.04
CA ARG A 88 12.60 -19.09 8.20
C ARG A 88 11.10 -19.22 7.97
N GLY A 89 10.67 -19.21 6.71
CA GLY A 89 9.28 -19.42 6.32
C GLY A 89 8.84 -18.30 5.40
N VAL A 90 8.42 -18.67 4.19
CA VAL A 90 7.94 -17.72 3.20
C VAL A 90 6.67 -17.07 3.76
N ASP A 91 6.71 -15.76 3.98
CA ASP A 91 5.51 -15.00 4.32
C ASP A 91 4.56 -15.01 3.11
N THR A 92 3.49 -15.78 3.22
CA THR A 92 2.49 -15.96 2.16
C THR A 92 1.45 -14.83 2.13
N ASN A 93 1.57 -13.83 3.01
CA ASN A 93 0.64 -12.70 3.03
C ASN A 93 1.00 -11.69 1.94
N LEU A 94 -0.03 -11.00 1.42
CA LEU A 94 0.14 -9.97 0.41
C LEU A 94 0.81 -8.74 1.01
N HIS A 95 1.88 -8.25 0.40
CA HIS A 95 2.59 -7.05 0.86
C HIS A 95 2.41 -5.87 -0.08
N ILE A 96 2.03 -4.71 0.46
CA ILE A 96 1.95 -3.43 -0.25
C ILE A 96 2.97 -2.48 0.39
N THR A 97 3.89 -1.92 -0.39
CA THR A 97 4.84 -0.92 0.13
C THR A 97 4.45 0.48 -0.34
N LEU A 98 4.16 1.38 0.59
CA LEU A 98 3.84 2.77 0.34
C LEU A 98 5.02 3.65 0.70
N LYS A 99 5.34 4.64 -0.13
CA LYS A 99 6.23 5.73 0.24
C LYS A 99 5.40 6.96 0.56
N VAL A 100 5.59 7.56 1.74
CA VAL A 100 4.87 8.75 2.19
C VAL A 100 5.91 9.80 2.63
N GLY A 101 6.09 10.84 1.82
CA GLY A 101 7.21 11.77 1.96
C GLY A 101 8.56 11.06 1.76
N ASP A 102 9.40 11.05 2.81
CA ASP A 102 10.74 10.45 2.82
C ASP A 102 10.76 9.02 3.38
N LYS A 103 9.64 8.52 3.92
CA LYS A 103 9.55 7.22 4.60
C LYS A 103 8.82 6.16 3.79
N SER A 104 9.21 4.91 3.99
CA SER A 104 8.54 3.73 3.44
C SER A 104 7.75 3.02 4.53
N TYR A 105 6.54 2.58 4.19
CA TYR A 105 5.65 1.82 5.05
C TYR A 105 5.26 0.53 4.34
N HIS A 106 5.33 -0.59 5.04
CA HIS A 106 4.97 -1.91 4.55
C HIS A 106 3.65 -2.32 5.19
N LEU A 107 2.65 -2.56 4.35
CA LEU A 107 1.34 -3.06 4.74
C LEU A 107 1.34 -4.55 4.45
N ARG A 108 1.18 -5.34 5.51
CA ARG A 108 0.90 -6.77 5.39
C ARG A 108 -0.60 -6.97 5.37
N CYS A 109 -1.09 -7.64 4.33
CA CYS A 109 -2.51 -7.84 4.08
C CYS A 109 -2.84 -9.33 4.07
N LYS A 110 -4.02 -9.66 4.60
CA LYS A 110 -4.54 -11.02 4.63
C LYS A 110 -6.02 -11.03 4.30
N GLU A 111 -6.45 -12.04 3.56
CA GLU A 111 -7.86 -12.26 3.30
C GLU A 111 -8.54 -12.84 4.55
N LEU A 112 -9.50 -12.09 5.08
CA LEU A 112 -10.33 -12.44 6.23
C LEU A 112 -11.76 -11.97 5.94
N PRO A 113 -12.68 -12.87 5.62
CA PRO A 113 -13.57 -12.88 4.41
C PRO A 113 -13.30 -11.97 3.20
N VAL A 114 -12.65 -10.81 3.37
CA VAL A 114 -12.17 -9.90 2.32
C VAL A 114 -10.74 -9.46 2.66
N LEU A 115 -10.04 -8.78 1.75
CA LEU A 115 -8.67 -8.34 1.99
C LEU A 115 -8.61 -7.26 3.09
N HIS A 116 -7.81 -7.47 4.13
CA HIS A 116 -7.58 -6.49 5.20
C HIS A 116 -6.10 -6.26 5.46
N VAL A 117 -5.76 -5.04 5.89
CA VAL A 117 -4.44 -4.74 6.47
C VAL A 117 -4.39 -5.32 7.89
N ILE A 118 -3.43 -6.23 8.12
CA ILE A 118 -3.22 -6.91 9.40
C ILE A 118 -2.03 -6.34 10.18
N GLN A 119 -1.09 -5.71 9.50
CA GLN A 119 0.07 -5.08 10.12
C GLN A 119 0.62 -3.96 9.24
N ILE A 120 1.13 -2.90 9.87
CA ILE A 120 1.86 -1.83 9.21
C ILE A 120 3.19 -1.63 9.94
N THR A 121 4.29 -1.64 9.19
CA THR A 121 5.64 -1.35 9.69
C THR A 121 6.29 -0.25 8.85
N GLY A 122 7.21 0.55 9.41
CA GLY A 122 7.91 1.62 8.71
C GLY A 122 8.74 2.50 9.64
#